data_AF-A0A3T0N6E6-F1
#
_entry.id   AF-A0A3T0N6E6-F1
#
_cell.length_a   1.000
_cell.length_b   1.000
_cell.length_c   1.000
_cell.angle_alpha   90.00
_cell.angle_beta   90.00
_cell.angle_gamma   90.00
#
_symmetry.space_group_name_H-M   'P 1'
#
loop_
_entity.id
_entity.type
_entity.pdbx_description
1 polymer ?
#
loop_
_entity_poly.entity_id
_entity_poly.type
_entity_poly.pdbx_seq_one_letter_code
_entity_poly.pdbx_strand_id
1 'polypeptide(L)'
;MFDTMTITKAAAALCGTLLVLLLGKWAAEGIYHTETHGEASYVIEVEEAEGQEEVAEVNFEELMAAADVEKGAKVFKKCSNCHKVEDGRNSNGPYLYGVVGRAVGAAAEFGGYSDGMSNLGGDWTAERLDEFLTKPKSMVAGTTMTFPGLKKQSDRVNLIAYLDSLDD
;
A
#
# COMPACT_ATOMS: atom_id res chain seq x y z
N MET A 1 -30.42 48.83 -17.22
CA MET A 1 -31.51 48.03 -17.81
C MET A 1 -30.84 46.89 -18.54
N PHE A 2 -30.81 45.68 -17.98
CA PHE A 2 -30.20 44.53 -18.65
C PHE A 2 -31.09 44.13 -19.84
N ASP A 3 -30.49 43.98 -21.01
CA ASP A 3 -31.20 43.63 -22.24
C ASP A 3 -31.62 42.15 -22.19
N THR A 4 -32.87 41.85 -22.52
CA THR A 4 -33.40 40.48 -22.52
C THR A 4 -32.55 39.55 -23.39
N MET A 5 -31.99 40.07 -24.48
CA MET A 5 -31.08 39.34 -25.37
C MET A 5 -29.75 38.95 -24.70
N THR A 6 -29.19 39.79 -23.82
CA THR A 6 -27.93 39.49 -23.12
C THR A 6 -28.15 38.51 -21.98
N ILE A 7 -29.27 38.60 -21.26
CA ILE A 7 -29.65 37.64 -20.21
C ILE A 7 -29.85 36.24 -20.81
N THR A 8 -30.52 36.15 -21.96
CA THR A 8 -30.80 34.86 -22.62
C THR A 8 -29.51 34.18 -23.09
N LYS A 9 -28.57 34.95 -23.65
CA LYS A 9 -27.25 34.44 -24.06
C LYS A 9 -26.40 34.00 -22.87
N ALA A 10 -26.43 34.75 -21.77
CA ALA A 10 -25.70 34.39 -20.54
C ALA A 10 -26.25 33.10 -19.92
N ALA A 11 -27.58 32.95 -19.86
CA ALA A 11 -28.23 31.75 -19.37
C ALA A 11 -27.92 30.53 -20.25
N ALA A 12 -27.97 30.69 -21.58
CA ALA A 12 -27.63 29.62 -22.52
C ALA A 12 -26.15 29.20 -22.40
N ALA A 13 -25.23 30.16 -22.21
CA ALA A 13 -23.82 29.87 -22.00
C ALA A 13 -23.59 29.09 -20.68
N LEU A 14 -24.24 29.50 -19.60
CA LEU A 14 -24.17 28.81 -18.30
C LEU A 14 -24.72 27.37 -18.39
N CYS A 15 -25.88 27.20 -19.03
CA CYS A 15 -26.47 25.88 -19.21
C CYS A 15 -25.63 24.99 -20.13
N GLY A 16 -25.04 25.57 -21.18
CA GLY A 16 -24.14 24.85 -22.10
C GLY A 16 -22.87 24.38 -21.41
N THR A 17 -22.22 25.23 -20.61
CA THR A 17 -21.03 24.83 -19.85
C THR A 17 -21.35 23.77 -18.81
N LEU A 18 -22.47 23.92 -18.09
CA LEU A 18 -22.93 22.91 -17.13
C LEU A 18 -23.17 21.56 -17.81
N LEU A 19 -23.82 21.55 -18.97
CA LEU A 19 -24.12 20.32 -19.72
C LEU A 19 -22.83 19.63 -20.20
N VAL A 20 -21.84 20.39 -20.69
CA VAL A 20 -20.52 19.83 -21.05
C VAL A 20 -19.83 19.21 -19.84
N LEU A 21 -19.89 19.86 -18.67
CA LEU A 21 -19.29 19.32 -17.44
C LEU A 21 -19.99 18.04 -16.97
N LEU A 22 -21.33 17.99 -17.04
CA LEU A 22 -22.10 16.80 -16.66
C LEU A 22 -21.84 15.63 -17.62
N LEU A 23 -21.77 15.88 -18.92
CA LEU A 23 -21.42 14.86 -19.91
C LEU A 23 -19.97 14.40 -19.76
N GLY A 24 -19.04 15.32 -19.49
CA GLY A 24 -17.65 15.02 -19.22
C GLY A 24 -17.49 14.15 -17.97
N LYS A 25 -18.22 14.46 -16.89
CA LYS A 25 -18.28 13.61 -15.69
C LYS A 25 -18.83 12.22 -16.00
N TRP A 26 -19.97 12.13 -16.71
CA TRP A 26 -20.57 10.84 -17.07
C TRP A 26 -19.63 9.99 -17.94
N ALA A 27 -18.97 10.60 -18.93
CA ALA A 27 -17.98 9.93 -19.76
C ALA A 27 -16.74 9.52 -18.95
N ALA A 28 -16.28 10.37 -18.04
CA ALA A 28 -15.18 10.03 -17.14
C ALA A 28 -15.55 8.87 -16.21
N GLU A 29 -16.76 8.86 -15.64
CA GLU A 29 -17.25 7.75 -14.82
C GLU A 29 -17.29 6.45 -15.64
N GLY A 30 -17.81 6.48 -16.88
CA GLY A 30 -17.84 5.31 -17.76
C GLY A 30 -16.46 4.79 -18.19
N ILE A 31 -15.48 5.68 -18.38
CA ILE A 31 -14.12 5.31 -18.81
C ILE A 31 -13.22 4.93 -17.63
N TYR A 32 -13.39 5.61 -16.50
CA TYR A 32 -12.60 5.46 -15.28
C TYR A 32 -13.32 4.70 -14.18
N HIS A 33 -14.41 3.99 -14.51
CA HIS A 33 -15.00 3.01 -13.60
C HIS A 33 -13.90 2.05 -13.16
N THR A 34 -13.38 2.30 -11.96
CA THR A 34 -12.62 1.33 -11.22
C THR A 34 -13.66 0.44 -10.59
N GLU A 35 -14.19 -0.48 -11.37
CA GLU A 35 -14.65 -1.74 -10.79
C GLU A 35 -13.49 -2.21 -9.92
N THR A 36 -13.73 -2.38 -8.63
CA THR A 36 -12.83 -3.12 -7.75
C THR A 36 -12.65 -4.50 -8.36
N HIS A 37 -11.63 -4.65 -9.22
CA HIS A 37 -11.33 -5.91 -9.86
C HIS A 37 -10.83 -6.87 -8.79
N GLY A 38 -11.72 -7.77 -8.41
CA GLY A 38 -11.49 -8.87 -7.49
C GLY A 38 -12.72 -9.09 -6.65
N GLU A 39 -13.51 -10.09 -7.04
CA GLU A 39 -14.35 -10.84 -6.10
C GLU A 39 -13.54 -11.07 -4.81
N ALA A 40 -14.14 -10.77 -3.65
CA ALA A 40 -13.60 -11.19 -2.38
C ALA A 40 -13.29 -12.69 -2.49
N SER A 41 -12.02 -13.10 -2.35
CA SER A 41 -11.62 -14.47 -2.75
C SER A 41 -12.11 -15.57 -1.81
N TYR A 42 -13.06 -15.26 -0.93
CA TYR A 42 -13.91 -16.23 -0.25
C TYR A 42 -15.16 -15.50 0.28
N VAL A 43 -16.33 -16.07 0.02
CA VAL A 43 -17.58 -15.76 0.74
C VAL A 43 -17.65 -16.80 1.86
N ILE A 44 -17.57 -16.37 3.12
CA ILE A 44 -18.03 -17.22 4.23
C ILE A 44 -19.54 -17.07 4.25
N GLU A 45 -20.26 -18.09 3.78
CA GLU A 45 -21.69 -18.19 4.04
C GLU A 45 -21.87 -18.43 5.54
N VAL A 46 -22.24 -17.38 6.26
CA VAL A 46 -22.83 -17.51 7.59
C VAL A 46 -24.32 -17.22 7.42
N GLU A 47 -25.09 -18.26 7.69
CA GLU A 47 -26.55 -18.26 7.73
C GLU A 47 -27.09 -17.09 8.56
N GLU A 48 -28.15 -16.46 8.04
CA GLU A 48 -28.76 -15.22 8.52
C GLU A 48 -28.80 -15.05 10.06
N ALA A 49 -28.16 -13.99 10.55
CA ALA A 49 -28.61 -13.27 11.73
C ALA A 49 -28.29 -11.78 11.57
N GLU A 50 -29.33 -10.99 11.77
CA GLU A 50 -29.44 -9.57 11.47
C GLU A 50 -28.41 -8.69 12.18
N GLY A 51 -27.81 -7.76 11.42
CA GLY A 51 -27.50 -6.40 11.88
C GLY A 51 -26.46 -6.22 12.97
N GLN A 52 -25.20 -6.01 12.57
CA GLN A 52 -24.36 -4.88 13.01
C GLN A 52 -23.12 -4.82 12.12
N GLU A 53 -22.83 -3.63 11.56
CA GLU A 53 -21.53 -3.31 10.98
C GLU A 53 -20.48 -3.40 12.09
N GLU A 54 -19.89 -4.56 12.25
CA GLU A 54 -18.60 -4.73 12.92
C GLU A 54 -17.60 -5.08 11.81
N VAL A 55 -16.70 -4.15 11.52
CA VAL A 55 -15.49 -4.46 10.77
C VAL A 55 -14.74 -5.46 11.65
N ALA A 56 -14.89 -6.75 11.36
CA ALA A 56 -14.07 -7.78 11.98
C ALA A 56 -12.61 -7.39 11.71
N GLU A 57 -11.91 -6.94 12.75
CA GLU A 57 -10.46 -6.74 12.72
C GLU A 57 -9.86 -8.08 12.33
N VAL A 58 -9.41 -8.18 11.08
CA VAL A 58 -8.67 -9.35 10.62
C VAL A 58 -7.41 -9.44 11.48
N ASN A 59 -7.32 -10.47 12.31
CA ASN A 59 -6.17 -10.67 13.19
C ASN A 59 -4.92 -10.87 12.31
N PHE A 60 -3.93 -9.99 12.46
CA PHE A 60 -2.69 -10.06 11.71
C PHE A 60 -1.93 -11.38 11.93
N GLU A 61 -2.05 -11.97 13.13
CA GLU A 61 -1.48 -13.27 13.46
C GLU A 61 -2.08 -14.39 12.59
N GLU A 62 -3.40 -14.37 12.34
CA GLU A 62 -4.07 -15.35 11.48
C GLU A 62 -3.63 -15.19 10.02
N LEU A 63 -3.43 -13.95 9.56
CA LEU A 63 -2.89 -13.68 8.23
C LEU A 63 -1.47 -14.21 8.07
N MET A 64 -0.61 -13.96 9.06
CA MET A 64 0.76 -14.48 9.08
C MET A 64 0.78 -16.01 9.13
N ALA A 65 -0.12 -16.64 9.89
CA ALA A 65 -0.25 -18.10 9.93
C ALA A 65 -0.72 -18.70 8.58
N ALA A 66 -1.49 -17.95 7.79
CA ALA A 66 -1.93 -18.34 6.45
C ALA A 66 -0.97 -17.90 5.33
N ALA A 67 0.19 -17.33 5.65
CA ALA A 67 1.12 -16.79 4.68
C ALA A 67 1.79 -17.87 3.81
N ASP A 68 2.10 -17.52 2.58
CA ASP A 68 2.75 -18.37 1.58
C ASP A 68 4.15 -17.83 1.27
N VAL A 69 5.16 -18.50 1.81
CA VAL A 69 6.59 -18.15 1.68
C VAL A 69 7.05 -18.16 0.22
N GLU A 70 6.56 -19.09 -0.61
CA GLU A 70 6.94 -19.15 -2.03
C GLU A 70 6.38 -17.96 -2.82
N LYS A 71 5.15 -17.53 -2.50
CA LYS A 71 4.60 -16.27 -3.03
C LYS A 71 5.40 -15.08 -2.50
N GLY A 72 5.81 -15.09 -1.24
CA GLY A 72 6.69 -14.08 -0.65
C GLY A 72 8.00 -13.90 -1.40
N ALA A 73 8.69 -15.00 -1.72
CA ALA A 73 9.91 -14.99 -2.53
C ALA A 73 9.69 -14.37 -3.93
N LYS A 74 8.50 -14.56 -4.53
CA LYS A 74 8.14 -13.92 -5.80
C LYS A 74 7.91 -12.42 -5.62
N VAL A 75 7.30 -11.98 -4.52
CA VAL A 75 7.13 -10.56 -4.19
C VAL A 75 8.49 -9.89 -3.96
N PHE A 76 9.43 -10.59 -3.30
CA PHE A 76 10.79 -10.10 -3.02
C PHE A 76 11.58 -9.71 -4.29
N LYS A 77 11.23 -10.23 -5.47
CA LYS A 77 11.82 -9.80 -6.75
C LYS A 77 11.63 -8.28 -7.01
N LYS A 78 10.63 -7.65 -6.40
CA LYS A 78 10.44 -6.18 -6.43
C LYS A 78 11.47 -5.44 -5.57
N CYS A 79 12.13 -6.12 -4.65
CA CYS A 79 13.06 -5.60 -3.65
C CYS A 79 14.54 -5.93 -3.98
N SER A 80 14.78 -7.02 -4.72
CA SER A 80 16.10 -7.63 -4.94
C SER A 80 17.15 -6.75 -5.65
N ASN A 81 16.69 -5.71 -6.36
CA ASN A 81 17.58 -4.74 -7.00
C ASN A 81 18.27 -3.84 -5.99
N CYS A 82 17.63 -3.58 -4.84
CA CYS A 82 18.17 -2.71 -3.81
C CYS A 82 18.63 -3.48 -2.57
N HIS A 83 17.99 -4.61 -2.28
CA HIS A 83 18.23 -5.38 -1.07
C HIS A 83 18.74 -6.79 -1.39
N LYS A 84 19.54 -7.32 -0.48
CA LYS A 84 20.04 -8.69 -0.49
C LYS A 84 19.50 -9.45 0.72
N VAL A 85 19.42 -10.76 0.59
CA VAL A 85 18.91 -11.67 1.63
C VAL A 85 20.03 -12.46 2.28
N GLU A 86 21.25 -12.29 1.80
CA GLU A 86 22.45 -12.82 2.42
C GLU A 86 22.88 -11.91 3.58
N ASP A 87 23.26 -12.53 4.70
CA ASP A 87 23.71 -11.82 5.89
C ASP A 87 24.91 -10.89 5.61
N GLY A 88 24.85 -9.68 6.15
CA GLY A 88 25.87 -8.64 6.00
C GLY A 88 26.00 -8.01 4.60
N ARG A 89 25.25 -8.48 3.59
CA ARG A 89 25.47 -8.06 2.20
C ARG A 89 24.68 -6.81 1.81
N ASN A 90 25.21 -5.62 2.08
CA ASN A 90 24.57 -4.36 1.67
C ASN A 90 24.60 -4.12 0.14
N SER A 91 23.64 -3.32 -0.34
CA SER A 91 23.59 -2.81 -1.73
C SER A 91 23.05 -1.37 -1.73
N ASN A 92 22.21 -0.98 -2.70
CA ASN A 92 21.57 0.34 -2.70
C ASN A 92 20.70 0.56 -1.46
N GLY A 93 20.18 -0.52 -0.87
CA GLY A 93 19.60 -0.57 0.47
C GLY A 93 20.32 -1.58 1.38
N PRO A 94 20.00 -1.58 2.68
CA PRO A 94 20.58 -2.52 3.65
C PRO A 94 20.20 -3.97 3.33
N TYR A 95 20.99 -4.95 3.79
CA TYR A 95 20.56 -6.35 3.72
C TYR A 95 19.30 -6.60 4.58
N LEU A 96 18.49 -7.59 4.16
CA LEU A 96 17.22 -7.93 4.79
C LEU A 96 17.21 -9.29 5.48
N TYR A 97 18.34 -10.00 5.51
CA TYR A 97 18.53 -11.15 6.40
C TYR A 97 18.30 -10.72 7.85
N GLY A 98 17.47 -11.46 8.58
CA GLY A 98 17.07 -11.16 9.96
C GLY A 98 16.60 -9.73 10.14
N VAL A 99 15.75 -9.24 9.24
CA VAL A 99 15.14 -7.92 9.38
C VAL A 99 13.93 -7.95 10.31
N VAL A 100 13.20 -9.05 10.37
CA VAL A 100 12.07 -9.20 11.28
C VAL A 100 12.61 -9.27 12.72
N GLY A 101 12.08 -8.42 13.59
CA GLY A 101 12.57 -8.24 14.97
C GLY A 101 13.84 -7.40 15.11
N ARG A 102 14.51 -7.01 14.02
CA ARG A 102 15.74 -6.20 14.10
C ARG A 102 15.43 -4.72 14.33
N ALA A 103 16.27 -4.06 15.12
CA ALA A 103 16.22 -2.62 15.32
C ALA A 103 16.25 -1.84 13.99
N VAL A 104 15.39 -0.82 13.91
CA VAL A 104 15.34 0.07 12.75
C VAL A 104 16.68 0.78 12.58
N GLY A 105 17.22 0.81 11.36
CA GLY A 105 18.47 1.51 11.09
C GLY A 105 19.73 0.76 11.55
N ALA A 106 19.64 -0.52 11.90
CA ALA A 106 20.74 -1.25 12.56
C ALA A 106 21.45 -2.29 11.67
N ALA A 107 21.25 -2.28 10.35
CA ALA A 107 22.01 -3.20 9.48
C ALA A 107 23.50 -2.85 9.54
N ALA A 108 24.34 -3.84 9.84
CA ALA A 108 25.78 -3.66 9.95
C ALA A 108 26.36 -3.04 8.68
N GLU A 109 27.28 -2.09 8.85
CA GLU A 109 28.03 -1.42 7.77
C GLU A 109 27.19 -0.66 6.73
N PHE A 110 25.87 -0.50 6.93
CA PHE A 110 25.04 0.34 6.08
C PHE A 110 25.01 1.79 6.59
N GLY A 111 25.82 2.66 5.98
CA GLY A 111 25.86 4.08 6.32
C GLY A 111 24.81 4.96 5.63
N GLY A 112 23.96 4.38 4.76
CA GLY A 112 23.07 5.12 3.85
C GLY A 112 21.66 5.40 4.37
N TYR A 113 21.40 5.29 5.68
CA TYR A 113 20.08 5.57 6.23
C TYR A 113 19.73 7.05 6.13
N SER A 114 18.51 7.34 5.68
CA SER A 114 17.94 8.69 5.73
C SER A 114 17.71 9.14 7.17
N ASP A 115 17.79 10.44 7.45
CA ASP A 115 17.48 11.01 8.78
C ASP A 115 16.13 10.54 9.33
N GLY A 116 15.10 10.50 8.49
CA GLY A 116 13.78 10.02 8.89
C GLY A 116 13.77 8.56 9.36
N MET A 117 14.59 7.71 8.76
CA MET A 117 14.72 6.30 9.14
C MET A 117 15.55 6.15 10.42
N SER A 118 16.66 6.87 10.54
CA SER A 118 17.53 6.85 11.73
C SER A 118 16.80 7.36 12.98
N ASN A 119 15.86 8.29 12.82
CA ASN A 119 15.08 8.85 13.93
C ASN A 119 13.81 8.06 14.25
N LEU A 120 13.44 7.06 13.44
CA LEU A 120 12.17 6.33 13.62
C LEU A 120 12.18 5.47 14.90
N GLY A 121 13.33 4.88 15.24
CA GLY A 121 13.51 4.02 16.41
C GLY A 121 12.64 2.75 16.42
N GLY A 122 12.81 1.97 17.49
CA GLY A 122 12.13 0.69 17.69
C GLY A 122 12.65 -0.44 16.81
N ASP A 123 11.87 -1.51 16.74
CA ASP A 123 12.20 -2.74 16.02
C ASP A 123 11.21 -3.02 14.89
N TRP A 124 11.68 -3.73 13.87
CA TRP A 124 10.86 -4.17 12.74
C TRP A 124 10.01 -5.39 13.10
N THR A 125 8.93 -5.20 13.84
CA THR A 125 7.90 -6.25 13.99
C THR A 125 7.22 -6.53 12.65
N ALA A 126 6.57 -7.69 12.53
CA ALA A 126 5.84 -8.06 11.32
C ALA A 126 4.72 -7.04 10.99
N GLU A 127 4.00 -6.55 11.99
CA GLU A 127 2.96 -5.51 11.86
C GLU A 127 3.56 -4.19 11.39
N ARG A 128 4.69 -3.78 11.99
CA ARG A 128 5.36 -2.52 11.62
C ARG A 128 5.89 -2.59 10.19
N LEU A 129 6.37 -3.75 9.76
CA LEU A 129 6.76 -4.00 8.38
C LEU A 129 5.54 -3.95 7.44
N ASP A 130 4.39 -4.49 7.84
CA ASP A 130 3.15 -4.41 7.05
C ASP A 130 2.72 -2.96 6.80
N GLU A 131 2.72 -2.14 7.85
CA GLU A 131 2.43 -0.70 7.78
C GLU A 131 3.44 0.03 6.88
N PHE A 132 4.74 -0.22 7.10
CA PHE A 132 5.80 0.40 6.32
C PHE A 132 5.71 0.06 4.83
N LEU A 133 5.49 -1.22 4.53
CA LEU A 133 5.42 -1.74 3.16
C LEU A 133 4.14 -1.28 2.45
N THR A 134 3.09 -0.87 3.17
CA THR A 134 1.89 -0.29 2.56
C THR A 134 2.22 0.99 1.81
N LYS A 135 2.96 1.91 2.45
CA LYS A 135 3.39 3.18 1.83
C LYS A 135 4.60 3.79 2.58
N PRO A 136 5.83 3.42 2.22
CA PRO A 136 7.03 3.79 2.99
C PRO A 136 7.22 5.28 3.22
N LYS A 137 7.01 6.10 2.19
CA LYS A 137 7.13 7.56 2.27
C LYS A 137 6.08 8.22 3.16
N SER A 138 4.97 7.53 3.43
CA SER A 138 3.93 8.02 4.33
C SER A 138 4.27 7.75 5.78
N MET A 139 4.89 6.60 6.07
CA MET A 139 5.31 6.24 7.42
C MET A 139 6.61 6.95 7.82
N VAL A 140 7.57 7.03 6.90
CA VAL A 140 8.89 7.62 7.14
C VAL A 140 9.10 8.79 6.20
N ALA A 141 8.75 9.99 6.66
CA ALA A 141 8.96 11.21 5.91
C ALA A 141 10.46 11.39 5.59
N GLY A 142 10.78 11.66 4.33
CA GLY A 142 12.16 11.83 3.88
C GLY A 142 12.96 10.52 3.73
N THR A 143 12.32 9.34 3.77
CA THR A 143 13.02 8.09 3.45
C THR A 143 13.64 8.14 2.05
N THR A 144 14.88 7.66 1.94
CA THR A 144 15.60 7.49 0.67
C THR A 144 15.09 6.29 -0.14
N MET A 145 14.23 5.44 0.44
CA MET A 145 13.64 4.30 -0.26
C MET A 145 12.60 4.75 -1.29
N THR A 146 12.94 4.62 -2.58
CA THR A 146 12.08 5.01 -3.71
C THR A 146 11.10 3.91 -4.11
N PHE A 147 10.37 3.36 -3.13
CA PHE A 147 9.38 2.30 -3.36
C PHE A 147 7.94 2.83 -3.19
N PRO A 148 7.02 2.57 -4.13
CA PRO A 148 5.64 3.06 -4.04
C PRO A 148 4.79 2.37 -2.97
N GLY A 149 5.20 1.19 -2.50
CA GLY A 149 4.45 0.37 -1.55
C GLY A 149 3.74 -0.83 -2.19
N LEU A 150 3.25 -1.73 -1.35
CA LEU A 150 2.48 -2.92 -1.68
C LEU A 150 1.04 -2.76 -1.18
N LYS A 151 0.11 -2.52 -2.11
CA LYS A 151 -1.31 -2.27 -1.78
C LYS A 151 -2.02 -3.51 -1.23
N LYS A 152 -1.69 -4.69 -1.76
CA LYS A 152 -2.33 -5.95 -1.35
C LYS A 152 -1.71 -6.43 -0.04
N GLN A 153 -2.52 -6.58 1.00
CA GLN A 153 -2.05 -7.05 2.31
C GLN A 153 -1.48 -8.47 2.22
N SER A 154 -2.09 -9.34 1.41
CA SER A 154 -1.56 -10.68 1.16
C SER A 154 -0.14 -10.67 0.55
N ASP A 155 0.18 -9.72 -0.33
CA ASP A 155 1.55 -9.59 -0.86
C ASP A 155 2.54 -9.19 0.26
N ARG A 156 2.11 -8.33 1.20
CA ARG A 156 2.95 -7.87 2.32
C ARG A 156 3.19 -8.98 3.33
N VAL A 157 2.13 -9.62 3.78
CA VAL A 157 2.16 -10.75 4.71
C VAL A 157 3.02 -11.89 4.17
N ASN A 158 2.82 -12.28 2.90
CA ASN A 158 3.67 -13.31 2.27
C ASN A 158 5.14 -12.89 2.19
N LEU A 159 5.42 -11.61 1.86
CA LEU A 159 6.79 -11.10 1.84
C LEU A 159 7.43 -11.11 3.23
N ILE A 160 6.70 -10.70 4.26
CA ILE A 160 7.19 -10.67 5.64
C ILE A 160 7.49 -12.10 6.10
N ALA A 161 6.57 -13.05 5.90
CA ALA A 161 6.80 -14.46 6.20
C ALA A 161 8.02 -15.04 5.46
N TYR A 162 8.21 -14.66 4.20
CA TYR A 162 9.43 -15.04 3.47
C TYR A 162 10.69 -14.44 4.10
N LEU A 163 10.67 -13.18 4.51
CA LEU A 163 11.83 -12.53 5.13
C LEU A 163 12.16 -13.11 6.51
N ASP A 164 11.15 -13.48 7.28
CA ASP A 164 11.25 -14.15 8.58
C ASP A 164 11.88 -15.54 8.42
N SER A 165 11.47 -16.29 7.39
CA SER A 165 12.01 -17.64 7.11
C SER A 165 13.49 -17.66 6.69
N LEU A 166 14.15 -16.51 6.55
CA LEU A 166 15.54 -16.45 6.10
C LEU A 166 16.54 -16.66 7.23
N ASP A 167 16.19 -16.34 8.47
CA ASP A 167 17.07 -16.40 9.63
C ASP A 167 16.67 -17.42 10.71
N ASP A 168 15.71 -18.29 10.39
CA ASP A 168 15.35 -19.50 11.15
C ASP A 168 16.33 -20.68 10.98
#